data_AF-A0A1F9FH27-F1
#
_entry.id   AF-A0A1F9FH27-F1
#
_cell.length_a   1.000
_cell.length_b   1.000
_cell.length_c   1.000
_cell.angle_alpha   90.00
_cell.angle_beta   90.00
_cell.angle_gamma   90.00
#
_symmetry.space_group_name_H-M   'P 1'
#
loop_
_entity.id
_entity.type
_entity.pdbx_description
1 polymer ?
#
loop_
_entity_poly.entity_id
_entity_poly.type
_entity_poly.pdbx_seq_one_letter_code
_entity_poly.pdbx_strand_id
1 'polypeptide(L)' 'MAKIKEAFTAKYQGNKNSEIIEVSFTPGEEVKVLKEWKDETCLVKKGDHVFNVAKKYLTLG' A
#
# COMPACT_ATOMS: atom_id res chain seq x y z
N MET A 1 10.59 3.44 -5.91
CA MET A 1 9.20 3.16 -6.37
C MET A 1 8.99 1.66 -6.33
N ALA A 2 7.75 1.17 -6.32
CA ALA A 2 7.44 -0.26 -6.47
C ALA A 2 6.19 -0.45 -7.35
N LYS A 3 6.00 -1.66 -7.87
CA LYS A 3 4.80 -2.04 -8.63
C LYS A 3 3.95 -3.05 -7.87
N ILE A 4 2.63 -2.90 -7.95
CA ILE A 4 1.69 -3.89 -7.42
C ILE A 4 1.71 -5.16 -8.28
N LYS A 5 1.84 -6.33 -7.66
CA LYS A 5 1.87 -7.63 -8.36
C LYS A 5 0.49 -8.16 -8.72
N GLU A 6 -0.45 -8.05 -7.78
CA GLU A 6 -1.82 -8.56 -7.92
C GLU A 6 -2.84 -7.57 -7.36
N ALA A 7 -4.07 -7.62 -7.86
CA ALA A 7 -5.13 -6.72 -7.44
C ALA A 7 -5.52 -6.98 -5.98
N PHE A 8 -5.73 -5.93 -5.20
CA PHE A 8 -6.32 -6.06 -3.87
C PHE A 8 -7.02 -4.76 -3.46
N THR A 9 -7.88 -4.86 -2.45
CA THR A 9 -8.52 -3.70 -1.82
C THR A 9 -8.05 -3.59 -0.38
N ALA A 10 -7.58 -2.41 0.01
CA ALA A 10 -7.23 -2.11 1.39
C ALA A 10 -8.25 -1.17 2.02
N LYS A 11 -8.50 -1.34 3.32
CA LYS A 11 -9.26 -0.38 4.12
C LYS A 11 -8.31 0.68 4.67
N TYR A 12 -8.70 1.94 4.59
CA TYR A 12 -7.96 3.06 5.17
C TYR A 12 -8.81 3.76 6.22
N GLN A 13 -8.18 4.03 7.37
CA GLN A 13 -8.74 4.86 8.43
C GLN A 13 -7.60 5.65 9.06
N GLY A 14 -7.60 6.98 8.87
CA GLY A 14 -6.51 7.84 9.34
C GLY A 14 -6.44 8.00 10.87
N ASN A 15 -7.59 7.90 11.54
CA ASN A 15 -7.71 7.91 13.00
C ASN A 15 -9.03 7.25 13.42
N LYS A 16 -9.22 7.00 14.73
CA LYS A 16 -10.37 6.25 15.28
C LYS A 16 -11.75 6.85 14.94
N ASN A 17 -11.81 8.14 14.61
CA ASN A 17 -13.06 8.87 14.36
C ASN A 17 -13.29 9.13 12.87
N SER A 18 -12.32 8.83 12.00
CA SER A 18 -12.50 8.94 10.55
C SER A 18 -13.32 7.77 10.01
N GLU A 19 -14.08 8.04 8.97
CA GLU A 19 -14.73 7.01 8.17
C GLU A 19 -13.69 6.02 7.61
N ILE A 20 -14.09 4.75 7.52
CA ILE A 20 -13.29 3.73 6.84
C ILE A 20 -13.63 3.82 5.35
N ILE A 21 -12.62 4.06 4.53
CA ILE A 21 -12.75 4.01 3.07
C ILE A 21 -12.04 2.78 2.51
N GLU A 22 -12.47 2.34 1.33
CA GLU A 22 -11.83 1.25 0.59
C GLU A 22 -11.03 1.80 -0.58
N VAL A 23 -9.78 1.37 -0.71
CA VAL A 23 -8.85 1.79 -1.74
C VAL A 23 -8.38 0.57 -2.52
N SER A 24 -8.74 0.53 -3.81
CA SER A 24 -8.32 -0.55 -4.71
C SER A 24 -6.91 -0.30 -5.26
N PHE A 25 -6.17 -1.38 -5.43
CA PHE A 25 -4.86 -1.46 -6.05
C PHE A 25 -4.95 -2.41 -7.25
N THR A 26 -4.28 -2.04 -8.34
CA THR A 26 -4.33 -2.82 -9.60
C THR A 26 -2.97 -3.39 -9.97
N PRO A 27 -2.89 -4.57 -10.62
CA PRO A 27 -1.61 -5.12 -11.08
C PRO A 27 -0.86 -4.14 -11.98
N GLY A 28 0.44 -4.01 -11.77
CA GLY A 28 1.30 -3.09 -12.51
C GLY A 28 1.27 -1.63 -12.02
N GLU A 29 0.34 -1.27 -11.13
CA GLU A 29 0.24 0.08 -10.58
C GLU A 29 1.51 0.48 -9.82
N GLU A 30 1.99 1.70 -10.07
CA GLU A 30 3.15 2.24 -9.38
C GLU A 30 2.76 2.89 -8.06
N VAL A 31 3.47 2.52 -7.00
CA VAL A 31 3.30 3.09 -5.66
C VAL A 31 4.65 3.60 -5.14
N LYS A 32 4.59 4.66 -4.33
CA LYS A 32 5.79 5.20 -3.69
C LYS A 32 6.08 4.41 -2.41
N VAL A 33 7.21 3.72 -2.37
CA VAL A 33 7.73 3.14 -1.13
C VAL A 33 8.29 4.28 -0.28
N LEU A 34 7.74 4.48 0.92
CA LEU A 34 8.22 5.46 1.89
C LEU A 34 9.22 4.85 2.86
N LYS A 35 9.01 3.58 3.23
CA LYS A 35 9.88 2.85 4.14
C LYS A 35 9.75 1.35 3.92
N GLU A 36 10.89 0.66 3.96
CA GLU A 36 10.93 -0.79 4.08
C GLU A 36 11.08 -1.16 5.55
N TRP A 37 10.22 -2.04 6.03
CA TRP A 37 10.34 -2.58 7.38
C TRP A 37 11.31 -3.77 7.36
N LYS A 38 11.86 -4.11 8.55
CA LYS A 38 12.72 -5.30 8.69
C LYS A 38 11.98 -6.58 8.33
N ASP A 39 10.67 -6.59 8.52
CA ASP A 39 9.79 -7.70 8.17
C ASP A 39 9.43 -7.71 6.68
N GLU A 40 8.53 -8.61 6.30
CA GLU A 40 8.00 -8.78 4.94
C GLU A 40 6.98 -7.70 4.53
N THR A 41 7.15 -6.44 4.98
CA THR A 41 6.23 -5.33 4.66
C THR A 41 6.96 -4.04 4.29
N CYS A 42 6.26 -3.21 3.51
CA CYS A 42 6.66 -1.85 3.14
C CYS A 42 5.55 -0.87 3.50
N LEU A 43 5.92 0.31 3.98
CA LEU A 43 5.03 1.46 4.02
C LEU A 43 5.00 2.10 2.63
N VAL A 44 3.86 2.06 1.97
CA VAL A 44 3.66 2.62 0.63
C VAL A 44 2.67 3.79 0.68
N LYS A 45 2.84 4.76 -0.21
CA LYS A 45 1.93 5.88 -0.43
C LYS A 45 1.20 5.74 -1.76
N LYS A 46 -0.13 5.89 -1.73
CA LYS A 46 -1.03 5.98 -2.90
C LYS A 46 -1.98 7.16 -2.70
N GLY A 47 -1.91 8.16 -3.59
CA GLY A 47 -2.57 9.45 -3.36
C GLY A 47 -2.15 10.05 -2.02
N ASP A 48 -3.11 10.44 -1.19
CA ASP A 48 -2.86 11.00 0.15
C ASP A 48 -2.82 9.96 1.28
N HIS A 49 -2.95 8.68 0.93
CA HIS A 49 -3.04 7.60 1.91
C HIS A 49 -1.75 6.77 1.97
N VAL A 50 -1.46 6.27 3.18
CA VAL A 50 -0.31 5.38 3.43
C VAL A 50 -0.80 4.03 3.93
N PHE A 51 -0.16 2.96 3.46
CA PHE A 51 -0.55 1.58 3.72
C PHE A 51 0.67 0.75 4.08
N ASN A 52 0.52 -0.19 5.02
CA ASN A 52 1.46 -1.29 5.17
C ASN A 52 1.07 -2.40 4.19
N VAL A 53 1.92 -2.67 3.22
CA VAL A 53 1.69 -3.67 2.18
C VAL A 53 2.78 -4.72 2.28
N ALA A 54 2.39 -6.00 2.30
CA ALA A 54 3.36 -7.08 2.35
C ALA A 54 4.20 -7.14 1.05
N LYS A 55 5.51 -7.37 1.18
CA LYS A 55 6.46 -7.44 0.06
C LYS A 55 6.06 -8.46 -1.00
N LYS A 56 5.33 -9.52 -0.62
CA LYS A 56 4.77 -10.49 -1.58
C LYS A 56 3.84 -9.87 -2.62
N TYR A 57 3.16 -8.76 -2.31
CA TYR A 57 2.30 -8.01 -3.23
C TYR A 57 3.05 -6.94 -4.05
N LEU A 58 4.35 -6.77 -3.81
CA LEU A 58 5.16 -5.72 -4.42
C LEU A 58 6.29 -6.31 -5.26
N THR A 59 6.51 -5.72 -6.43
CA THR A 59 7.78 -5.79 -7.14
C THR A 59 8.57 -4.56 -6.75
N LEU A 60 9.56 -4.74 -5.88
CA LEU A 60 10.51 -3.69 -5.51
C LEU A 60 11.47 -3.47 -6.67
N GLY A 61 11.75 -2.20 -6.99
CA GLY A 61 12.69 -1.80 -8.04
C GLY A 61 14.02 -1.34 -7.48
#